data_AF-A0A6A8AHZ3-F1
#
_entry.id   AF-A0A6A8AHZ3-F1
#
_cell.length_a   1.000
_cell.length_b   1.000
_cell.length_c   1.000
_cell.angle_alpha   90.00
_cell.angle_beta   90.00
_cell.angle_gamma   90.00
#
_symmetry.space_group_name_H-M   'P 1'
#
loop_
_entity.id
_entity.type
_entity.pdbx_description
1 polymer ?
#
loop_
_entity_poly.entity_id
_entity_poly.type
_entity_poly.pdbx_seq_one_letter_code
_entity_poly.pdbx_strand_id
1 'polypeptide(L)'
;MTEPEWMMVVGKSQKEAEEFFECENIEQVREGNKNDDAIVADQEPALTMEIVDRGTVRTVGVDAKGVFEVELYHTEAPKTVWYFKKITGLINRPIGNLKVYFTAPGMLVLFHGNADEAGTLVPENLPKDGVKKGILGVTNMSRSNRGIMGIRLNDSKEYGPTGESFDGANLVLSLSSITPSKLSFLSKLKEGDVIYVKEKV
;
A
#
# COMPACT_ATOMS: atom_id res chain seq x y z
N MET A 1 -30.83 -0.74 -21.53
CA MET A 1 -30.08 -0.39 -20.30
C MET A 1 -28.62 -0.57 -20.64
N THR A 2 -27.85 0.50 -20.72
CA THR A 2 -26.38 0.44 -20.77
C THR A 2 -25.90 0.25 -19.35
N GLU A 3 -25.12 -0.81 -19.11
CA GLU A 3 -24.43 -0.98 -17.83
C GLU A 3 -23.41 0.16 -17.69
N PRO A 4 -23.38 0.90 -16.57
CA PRO A 4 -22.43 1.97 -16.39
C PRO A 4 -21.01 1.40 -16.35
N GLU A 5 -20.09 2.03 -17.07
CA GLU A 5 -18.68 1.67 -17.04
C GLU A 5 -18.13 1.81 -15.61
N TRP A 6 -17.19 0.94 -15.23
CA TRP A 6 -16.61 1.03 -13.90
C TRP A 6 -15.75 2.29 -13.76
N MET A 7 -16.20 3.24 -12.93
CA MET A 7 -15.60 4.57 -12.76
C MET A 7 -14.40 4.56 -11.80
N MET A 8 -13.43 3.67 -12.04
CA MET A 8 -12.19 3.54 -11.27
C MET A 8 -11.03 4.22 -12.02
N VAL A 9 -10.53 5.32 -11.48
CA VAL A 9 -9.41 6.09 -12.06
C VAL A 9 -8.11 6.04 -11.27
N VAL A 10 -8.11 5.38 -10.10
CA VAL A 10 -6.88 5.14 -9.33
C VAL A 10 -5.85 4.46 -10.23
N GLY A 11 -4.61 4.96 -10.21
CA GLY A 11 -3.52 4.53 -11.08
C GLY A 11 -3.40 5.29 -12.41
N LYS A 12 -4.43 6.03 -12.84
CA LYS A 12 -4.34 6.96 -13.97
C LYS A 12 -3.70 8.28 -13.53
N SER A 13 -3.29 9.10 -14.48
CA SER A 13 -2.94 10.50 -14.22
C SER A 13 -4.20 11.33 -13.91
N GLN A 14 -4.03 12.46 -13.22
CA GLN A 14 -5.13 13.38 -12.96
C GLN A 14 -5.79 13.85 -14.26
N LYS A 15 -5.00 14.05 -15.33
CA LYS A 15 -5.52 14.45 -16.64
C LYS A 15 -6.37 13.37 -17.30
N GLU A 16 -5.89 12.13 -17.33
CA GLU A 16 -6.68 11.01 -17.88
C GLU A 16 -7.97 10.78 -17.07
N ALA A 17 -7.93 11.00 -15.75
CA ALA A 17 -9.11 10.91 -14.90
C ALA A 17 -10.11 12.04 -15.20
N GLU A 18 -9.64 13.28 -15.37
CA GLU A 18 -10.48 14.42 -15.79
C GLU A 18 -11.18 14.13 -17.11
N GLU A 19 -10.43 13.73 -18.14
CA GLU A 19 -10.96 13.44 -19.48
C GLU A 19 -12.03 12.33 -19.43
N PHE A 20 -11.79 11.28 -18.63
CA PHE A 20 -12.75 10.20 -18.43
C PHE A 20 -14.05 10.70 -17.78
N PHE A 21 -13.97 11.50 -16.71
CA PHE A 21 -15.16 12.00 -16.01
C PHE A 21 -15.91 13.07 -16.80
N GLU A 22 -15.21 13.90 -17.57
CA GLU A 22 -15.84 14.88 -18.47
C GLU A 22 -16.73 14.21 -19.52
N CYS A 23 -16.31 13.06 -20.08
CA CYS A 23 -17.13 12.28 -21.01
C CYS A 23 -18.45 11.79 -20.38
N GLU A 24 -18.45 11.55 -19.07
CA GLU A 24 -19.58 11.06 -18.30
C GLU A 24 -20.39 12.18 -17.61
N ASN A 25 -20.06 13.45 -17.89
CA ASN A 25 -20.63 14.64 -17.22
C ASN A 25 -20.48 14.62 -15.69
N ILE A 26 -19.34 14.12 -15.20
CA ILE A 26 -18.99 14.08 -13.78
C ILE A 26 -17.87 15.09 -13.51
N GLU A 27 -18.01 15.90 -12.46
CA GLU A 27 -16.99 16.86 -12.04
C GLU A 27 -15.87 16.17 -11.23
N GLN A 28 -14.63 16.31 -11.67
CA GLN A 28 -13.47 15.89 -10.89
C GLN A 28 -12.98 17.01 -9.95
N VAL A 29 -12.89 16.73 -8.65
CA VAL A 29 -12.28 17.63 -7.65
C VAL A 29 -10.90 17.11 -7.25
N ARG A 30 -9.85 17.77 -7.76
CA ARG A 30 -8.45 17.37 -7.48
C ARG A 30 -7.96 17.85 -6.11
N GLU A 31 -7.42 16.91 -5.33
CA GLU A 31 -6.73 17.11 -4.05
C GLU A 31 -5.29 16.57 -4.09
N GLY A 32 -4.48 16.94 -3.09
CA GLY A 32 -3.06 16.58 -3.04
C GLY A 32 -2.27 17.28 -4.16
N ASN A 33 -1.53 16.51 -4.95
CA ASN A 33 -0.91 17.01 -6.17
C ASN A 33 -1.97 17.15 -7.28
N LYS A 34 -2.21 18.38 -7.72
CA LYS A 34 -3.23 18.74 -8.71
C LYS A 34 -2.72 18.77 -10.15
N ASN A 35 -1.41 18.57 -10.36
CA ASN A 35 -0.80 18.59 -11.68
C ASN A 35 -1.39 17.48 -12.57
N ASP A 36 -1.45 17.73 -13.88
CA ASP A 36 -1.99 16.80 -14.87
C ASP A 36 -1.32 15.43 -14.85
N ASP A 37 -0.01 15.38 -14.62
CA ASP A 37 0.81 14.18 -14.59
C ASP A 37 0.83 13.46 -13.23
N ALA A 38 0.18 14.02 -12.20
CA ALA A 38 0.10 13.38 -10.90
C ALA A 38 -0.75 12.11 -10.99
N ILE A 39 -0.31 11.04 -10.32
CA ILE A 39 -1.01 9.75 -10.30
C ILE A 39 -2.12 9.80 -9.27
N VAL A 40 -3.34 9.44 -9.65
CA VAL A 40 -4.46 9.30 -8.73
C VAL A 40 -4.20 8.10 -7.81
N ALA A 41 -3.91 8.39 -6.54
CA ALA A 41 -3.66 7.37 -5.53
C ALA A 41 -4.93 6.96 -4.77
N ASP A 42 -5.90 7.88 -4.70
CA ASP A 42 -7.19 7.64 -4.06
C ASP A 42 -8.33 8.38 -4.75
N GLN A 43 -9.55 7.87 -4.60
CA GLN A 43 -10.75 8.55 -5.06
C GLN A 43 -11.92 8.32 -4.11
N GLU A 44 -12.85 9.28 -4.08
CA GLU A 44 -14.06 9.21 -3.26
C GLU A 44 -15.20 10.00 -3.93
N PRO A 45 -16.40 9.42 -4.11
CA PRO A 45 -16.77 8.05 -3.76
C PRO A 45 -16.09 6.98 -4.63
N ALA A 46 -15.97 5.76 -4.08
CA ALA A 46 -15.33 4.64 -4.78
C ALA A 46 -16.30 3.82 -5.65
N LEU A 47 -17.61 3.89 -5.37
CA LEU A 47 -18.62 3.12 -6.08
C LEU A 47 -19.19 3.90 -7.27
N THR A 48 -19.24 3.29 -8.45
CA THR A 48 -19.78 3.90 -9.68
C THR A 48 -21.15 4.53 -9.46
N MET A 49 -22.07 3.82 -8.80
CA MET A 49 -23.43 4.34 -8.58
C MET A 49 -23.43 5.60 -7.72
N GLU A 50 -22.57 5.67 -6.70
CA GLU A 50 -22.46 6.88 -5.88
C GLU A 50 -21.82 8.05 -6.65
N ILE A 51 -20.87 7.77 -7.54
CA ILE A 51 -20.26 8.79 -8.38
C ILE A 51 -21.32 9.38 -9.31
N VAL A 52 -22.10 8.53 -9.97
CA VAL A 52 -23.20 8.94 -10.87
C VAL A 52 -24.26 9.74 -10.10
N ASP A 53 -24.68 9.26 -8.93
CA ASP A 53 -25.69 9.93 -8.11
C ASP A 53 -25.23 11.30 -7.61
N ARG A 54 -23.94 11.45 -7.26
CA ARG A 54 -23.37 12.73 -6.79
C ARG A 54 -23.01 13.68 -7.94
N GLY A 55 -22.70 13.15 -9.12
CA GLY A 55 -22.19 13.93 -10.25
C GLY A 55 -20.79 14.51 -10.01
N THR A 56 -20.10 14.11 -8.94
CA THR A 56 -18.76 14.59 -8.61
C THR A 56 -17.93 13.50 -7.93
N VAL A 57 -16.63 13.55 -8.18
CA VAL A 57 -15.64 12.62 -7.62
C VAL A 57 -14.38 13.37 -7.21
N ARG A 58 -13.94 13.12 -5.99
CA ARG A 58 -12.70 13.67 -5.46
C ARG A 58 -11.55 12.73 -5.76
N THR A 59 -10.44 13.25 -6.30
CA THR A 59 -9.23 12.47 -6.59
C THR A 59 -8.03 13.00 -5.83
N VAL A 60 -7.28 12.12 -5.17
CA VAL A 60 -6.03 12.50 -4.48
C VAL A 60 -4.85 12.14 -5.36
N GLY A 61 -4.19 13.15 -5.92
CA GLY A 61 -3.01 12.97 -6.76
C GLY A 61 -1.72 12.93 -5.96
N VAL A 62 -0.76 12.12 -6.41
CA VAL A 62 0.59 12.03 -5.86
C VAL A 62 1.63 11.99 -6.98
N ASP A 63 2.87 12.39 -6.68
CA ASP A 63 3.97 12.20 -7.62
C ASP A 63 4.14 10.71 -7.93
N ALA A 64 4.41 10.35 -9.18
CA ALA A 64 4.70 8.97 -9.56
C ALA A 64 5.84 8.33 -8.72
N LYS A 65 6.81 9.15 -8.29
CA LYS A 65 7.91 8.74 -7.40
C LYS A 65 7.44 8.39 -5.97
N GLY A 66 6.27 8.85 -5.57
CA GLY A 66 5.62 8.53 -4.30
C GLY A 66 4.84 7.21 -4.30
N VAL A 67 4.73 6.55 -5.46
CA VAL A 67 4.14 5.20 -5.59
C VAL A 67 5.25 4.16 -5.71
N PHE A 68 5.32 3.27 -4.72
CA PHE A 68 6.35 2.24 -4.64
C PHE A 68 5.93 0.99 -5.41
N GLU A 69 6.74 0.60 -6.39
CA GLU A 69 6.63 -0.72 -7.02
C GLU A 69 7.13 -1.82 -6.08
N VAL A 70 6.29 -2.85 -5.93
CA VAL A 70 6.55 -4.01 -5.05
C VAL A 70 6.41 -5.32 -5.81
N GLU A 71 7.19 -6.31 -5.39
CA GLU A 71 7.07 -7.72 -5.79
C GLU A 71 6.46 -8.48 -4.60
N LEU A 72 5.27 -9.05 -4.81
CA LEU A 72 4.54 -9.80 -3.79
C LEU A 72 4.93 -11.29 -3.83
N TYR A 73 5.08 -11.89 -2.65
CA TYR A 73 5.45 -13.30 -2.49
C TYR A 73 4.23 -14.23 -2.54
N HIS A 74 3.54 -14.26 -3.69
CA HIS A 74 2.31 -15.05 -3.87
C HIS A 74 2.49 -16.54 -3.61
N THR A 75 3.65 -17.08 -3.95
CA THR A 75 3.94 -18.52 -3.82
C THR A 75 4.33 -18.86 -2.38
N GLU A 76 5.17 -18.04 -1.77
CA GLU A 76 5.78 -18.31 -0.47
C GLU A 76 4.88 -17.90 0.69
N ALA A 77 4.05 -16.86 0.52
CA ALA A 77 3.20 -16.28 1.56
C ALA A 77 1.77 -15.95 1.07
N PRO A 78 1.02 -16.90 0.48
CA PRO A 78 -0.26 -16.63 -0.15
C PRO A 78 -1.31 -16.02 0.79
N LYS A 79 -1.36 -16.44 2.06
CA LYS A 79 -2.35 -15.93 3.03
C LYS A 79 -2.01 -14.51 3.47
N THR A 80 -0.73 -14.24 3.67
CA THR A 80 -0.20 -12.94 4.08
C THR A 80 -0.32 -11.96 2.93
N VAL A 81 -0.10 -12.38 1.68
CA VAL A 81 -0.34 -11.56 0.49
C VAL A 81 -1.83 -11.21 0.37
N TRP A 82 -2.72 -12.17 0.55
CA TRP A 82 -4.16 -11.89 0.54
C TRP A 82 -4.57 -10.87 1.60
N TYR A 83 -4.09 -11.04 2.84
CA TYR A 83 -4.30 -10.09 3.92
C TYR A 83 -3.75 -8.70 3.56
N PHE A 84 -2.50 -8.63 3.09
CA PHE A 84 -1.88 -7.37 2.69
C PHE A 84 -2.71 -6.67 1.60
N LYS A 85 -3.16 -7.40 0.58
CA LYS A 85 -4.00 -6.84 -0.49
C LYS A 85 -5.37 -6.38 0.04
N LYS A 86 -5.95 -7.11 0.99
CA LYS A 86 -7.22 -6.71 1.63
C LYS A 86 -7.06 -5.42 2.43
N ILE A 87 -6.05 -5.32 3.29
CA ILE A 87 -5.86 -4.16 4.17
C ILE A 87 -5.43 -2.91 3.40
N THR A 88 -4.62 -3.07 2.37
CA THR A 88 -4.15 -1.94 1.54
C THR A 88 -5.11 -1.56 0.42
N GLY A 89 -6.16 -2.34 0.16
CA GLY A 89 -7.07 -2.13 -0.97
C GLY A 89 -6.54 -2.63 -2.33
N LEU A 90 -5.35 -3.23 -2.40
CA LEU A 90 -4.83 -3.83 -3.65
C LEU A 90 -5.63 -5.02 -4.18
N ILE A 91 -6.67 -5.47 -3.46
CA ILE A 91 -7.56 -6.53 -3.94
C ILE A 91 -8.43 -6.07 -5.12
N ASN A 92 -8.83 -4.80 -5.13
CA ASN A 92 -9.74 -4.22 -6.11
C ASN A 92 -9.22 -2.89 -6.70
N ARG A 93 -8.07 -2.40 -6.25
CA ARG A 93 -7.44 -1.18 -6.75
C ARG A 93 -6.01 -1.45 -7.22
N PRO A 94 -5.53 -0.75 -8.25
CA PRO A 94 -4.15 -0.92 -8.74
C PRO A 94 -3.11 -0.26 -7.82
N ILE A 95 -3.54 0.66 -6.95
CA ILE A 95 -2.70 1.30 -5.94
C ILE A 95 -3.33 1.06 -4.57
N GLY A 96 -2.51 0.56 -3.65
CA GLY A 96 -2.85 0.41 -2.24
C GLY A 96 -2.18 1.44 -1.36
N ASN A 97 -2.75 1.63 -0.18
CA ASN A 97 -2.32 2.61 0.80
C ASN A 97 -1.84 1.94 2.09
N LEU A 98 -0.71 2.43 2.60
CA LEU A 98 -0.08 1.99 3.84
C LEU A 98 0.04 3.19 4.78
N LYS A 99 -0.76 3.20 5.84
CA LYS A 99 -0.74 4.26 6.85
C LYS A 99 0.29 3.95 7.92
N VAL A 100 1.21 4.88 8.15
CA VAL A 100 2.29 4.75 9.14
C VAL A 100 1.71 4.74 10.55
N TYR A 101 2.02 3.69 11.30
CA TYR A 101 1.66 3.51 12.71
C TYR A 101 2.79 3.98 13.64
N PHE A 102 4.04 3.66 13.30
CA PHE A 102 5.19 3.99 14.12
C PHE A 102 6.46 4.01 13.26
N THR A 103 7.42 4.85 13.62
CA THR A 103 8.74 4.85 12.96
C THR A 103 9.87 4.75 13.99
N ALA A 104 10.82 3.85 13.71
CA ALA A 104 12.12 3.82 14.37
C ALA A 104 13.13 4.42 13.39
N PRO A 105 13.54 5.69 13.56
CA PRO A 105 14.35 6.41 12.58
C PRO A 105 15.57 5.62 12.11
N GLY A 106 15.70 5.45 10.78
CA GLY A 106 16.81 4.73 10.15
C GLY A 106 16.80 3.20 10.31
N MET A 107 15.86 2.64 11.07
CA MET A 107 15.78 1.20 11.33
C MET A 107 14.59 0.53 10.64
N LEU A 108 13.37 0.97 10.96
CA LEU A 108 12.15 0.39 10.41
C LEU A 108 10.98 1.40 10.43
N VAL A 109 9.98 1.11 9.62
CA VAL A 109 8.69 1.81 9.61
C VAL A 109 7.61 0.74 9.78
N LEU A 110 6.70 0.96 10.73
CA LEU A 110 5.52 0.13 10.95
C LEU A 110 4.29 0.81 10.39
N PHE A 111 3.39 0.02 9.83
CA PHE A 111 2.12 0.46 9.27
C PHE A 111 0.97 -0.21 10.01
N HIS A 112 -0.16 0.49 10.04
CA HIS A 112 -1.39 -0.04 10.59
C HIS A 112 -1.81 -1.31 9.86
N GLY A 113 -2.14 -2.33 10.64
CA GLY A 113 -2.84 -3.52 10.18
C GLY A 113 -4.23 -3.61 10.77
N ASN A 114 -4.81 -4.81 10.74
CA ASN A 114 -6.05 -5.16 11.39
C ASN A 114 -5.88 -6.52 12.09
N ALA A 115 -5.94 -6.51 13.42
CA ALA A 115 -5.73 -7.71 14.23
C ALA A 115 -6.87 -8.73 14.12
N ASP A 116 -8.10 -8.30 13.81
CA ASP A 116 -9.26 -9.17 13.63
C ASP A 116 -9.16 -9.94 12.31
N GLU A 117 -8.67 -9.28 11.27
CA GLU A 117 -8.40 -9.87 9.95
C GLU A 117 -7.12 -10.74 9.93
N ALA A 118 -6.27 -10.62 10.94
CA ALA A 118 -4.99 -11.33 11.02
C ALA A 118 -5.08 -12.70 11.71
N GLY A 119 -6.28 -13.15 12.12
CA GLY A 119 -6.47 -14.40 12.85
C GLY A 119 -6.04 -15.67 12.10
N THR A 120 -5.94 -15.60 10.77
CA THR A 120 -5.58 -16.73 9.89
C THR A 120 -4.13 -16.66 9.38
N LEU A 121 -3.36 -15.64 9.80
CA LEU A 121 -1.96 -15.48 9.43
C LEU A 121 -1.07 -16.46 10.19
N VAL A 122 -1.14 -17.74 9.80
CA VAL A 122 -0.19 -18.75 10.25
C VAL A 122 1.24 -18.37 9.85
N PRO A 123 2.27 -18.82 10.57
CA PRO A 123 3.66 -18.62 10.15
C PRO A 123 3.91 -19.16 8.73
N GLU A 124 4.33 -18.29 7.80
CA GLU A 124 4.69 -18.60 6.42
C GLU A 124 5.75 -17.63 5.92
N ASN A 125 6.61 -18.07 5.00
CA ASN A 125 7.73 -17.28 4.46
C ASN A 125 8.54 -16.53 5.53
N LEU A 126 8.94 -17.23 6.58
CA LEU A 126 9.66 -16.64 7.71
C LEU A 126 11.11 -16.28 7.31
N PRO A 127 11.68 -15.19 7.87
CA PRO A 127 13.11 -14.95 7.81
C PRO A 127 13.92 -16.15 8.29
N LYS A 128 15.05 -16.43 7.62
CA LYS A 128 15.96 -17.52 8.00
C LYS A 128 17.26 -16.98 8.59
N ASP A 129 18.02 -16.24 7.78
CA ASP A 129 19.38 -15.77 8.14
C ASP A 129 19.45 -14.24 8.28
N GLY A 130 18.30 -13.61 8.52
CA GLY A 130 18.16 -12.16 8.54
C GLY A 130 17.18 -11.62 7.51
N VAL A 131 17.02 -10.30 7.53
CA VAL A 131 16.11 -9.54 6.67
C VAL A 131 16.89 -8.40 6.04
N LYS A 132 16.79 -8.29 4.72
CA LYS A 132 17.39 -7.18 3.97
C LYS A 132 16.55 -5.92 4.07
N LYS A 133 17.19 -4.76 3.97
CA LYS A 133 16.46 -3.50 3.82
C LYS A 133 15.53 -3.56 2.60
N GLY A 134 14.34 -2.98 2.72
CA GLY A 134 13.32 -2.99 1.66
C GLY A 134 12.40 -4.20 1.66
N ILE A 135 12.62 -5.17 2.54
CA ILE A 135 11.68 -6.27 2.78
C ILE A 135 10.61 -5.79 3.76
N LEU A 136 9.35 -6.00 3.38
CA LEU A 136 8.20 -5.76 4.23
C LEU A 136 7.60 -7.11 4.64
N GLY A 137 7.16 -7.18 5.89
CA GLY A 137 6.44 -8.33 6.40
C GLY A 137 5.27 -7.93 7.29
N VAL A 138 4.52 -8.94 7.69
CA VAL A 138 3.33 -8.80 8.54
C VAL A 138 3.52 -9.68 9.77
N THR A 139 3.28 -9.13 10.95
CA THR A 139 3.30 -9.89 12.19
C THR A 139 2.22 -10.97 12.12
N ASN A 140 2.61 -12.21 12.30
CA ASN A 140 1.73 -13.37 12.18
C ASN A 140 1.02 -13.67 13.51
N MET A 141 0.13 -14.67 13.50
CA MET A 141 -0.72 -14.99 14.65
C MET A 141 0.02 -15.53 15.89
N SER A 142 1.33 -15.81 15.79
CA SER A 142 2.15 -16.27 16.92
C SER A 142 2.54 -15.14 17.90
N ARG A 143 2.17 -13.89 17.58
CA ARG A 143 2.46 -12.69 18.38
C ARG A 143 1.18 -11.91 18.67
N SER A 144 1.20 -11.14 19.76
CA SER A 144 0.06 -10.31 20.17
C SER A 144 -0.25 -9.20 19.17
N ASN A 145 0.78 -8.66 18.52
CA ASN A 145 0.70 -7.57 17.56
C ASN A 145 0.34 -8.05 16.14
N ARG A 146 -0.40 -9.15 16.02
CA ARG A 146 -0.76 -9.76 14.73
C ARG A 146 -1.40 -8.75 13.79
N GLY A 147 -1.01 -8.83 12.52
CA GLY A 147 -1.50 -7.95 11.47
C GLY A 147 -0.72 -6.65 11.28
N ILE A 148 0.09 -6.21 12.25
CA ILE A 148 0.98 -5.05 12.04
C ILE A 148 1.91 -5.34 10.87
N MET A 149 2.03 -4.39 9.96
CA MET A 149 2.93 -4.47 8.82
C MET A 149 4.18 -3.65 9.09
N GLY A 150 5.33 -4.02 8.54
CA GLY A 150 6.56 -3.28 8.78
C GLY A 150 7.59 -3.52 7.71
N ILE A 151 8.42 -2.52 7.45
CA ILE A 151 9.51 -2.56 6.47
C ILE A 151 10.83 -2.19 7.13
N ARG A 152 11.90 -2.94 6.80
CA ARG A 152 13.27 -2.61 7.23
C ARG A 152 13.88 -1.52 6.36
N LEU A 153 14.55 -0.56 7.00
CA LEU A 153 15.36 0.47 6.34
C LEU A 153 16.86 0.12 6.34
N ASN A 154 17.26 -0.82 7.21
CA ASN A 154 18.60 -1.41 7.28
C ASN A 154 18.54 -2.94 7.34
N ASP A 155 19.63 -3.59 6.96
CA ASP A 155 19.76 -5.05 7.11
C ASP A 155 19.69 -5.43 8.60
N SER A 156 19.10 -6.58 8.89
CA SER A 156 18.90 -7.11 10.24
C SER A 156 19.30 -8.57 10.30
N LYS A 157 20.04 -8.96 11.35
CA LYS A 157 20.35 -10.36 11.65
C LYS A 157 19.66 -10.90 12.90
N GLU A 158 18.89 -10.05 13.59
CA GLU A 158 18.28 -10.38 14.89
C GLU A 158 16.76 -10.28 14.87
N TYR A 159 16.22 -9.26 14.20
CA TYR A 159 14.79 -8.96 14.19
C TYR A 159 14.22 -8.91 12.78
N GLY A 160 12.97 -9.35 12.66
CA GLY A 160 12.17 -9.32 11.44
C GLY A 160 11.74 -7.89 11.04
N PRO A 161 10.95 -7.78 9.96
CA PRO A 161 10.57 -6.50 9.39
C PRO A 161 9.60 -5.67 10.24
N THR A 162 8.89 -6.31 11.17
CA THR A 162 8.00 -5.66 12.13
C THR A 162 8.63 -5.41 13.50
N GLY A 163 9.92 -5.72 13.67
CA GLY A 163 10.62 -5.69 14.96
C GLY A 163 10.44 -6.95 15.81
N GLU A 164 9.53 -7.85 15.43
CA GLU A 164 9.38 -9.17 16.04
C GLU A 164 10.58 -10.09 15.72
N SER A 165 10.77 -11.16 16.48
CA SER A 165 11.72 -12.23 16.11
C SER A 165 11.33 -12.91 14.80
N PHE A 166 12.24 -13.68 14.19
CA PHE A 166 12.05 -14.26 12.85
C PHE A 166 10.84 -15.20 12.73
N ASP A 167 10.43 -15.86 13.80
CA ASP A 167 9.22 -16.69 13.82
C ASP A 167 7.91 -15.87 13.89
N GLY A 168 8.00 -14.57 14.25
CA GLY A 168 6.85 -13.70 14.50
C GLY A 168 6.36 -12.89 13.30
N ALA A 169 7.08 -12.88 12.18
CA ALA A 169 6.73 -12.06 11.02
C ALA A 169 6.87 -12.82 9.70
N ASN A 170 5.79 -12.86 8.92
CA ASN A 170 5.77 -13.42 7.58
C ASN A 170 6.28 -12.37 6.60
N LEU A 171 7.24 -12.73 5.74
CA LEU A 171 7.67 -11.85 4.66
C LEU A 171 6.61 -11.84 3.56
N VAL A 172 6.17 -10.66 3.13
CA VAL A 172 5.05 -10.53 2.17
C VAL A 172 5.47 -9.90 0.84
N LEU A 173 6.46 -9.01 0.87
CA LEU A 173 6.93 -8.35 -0.35
C LEU A 173 8.35 -7.81 -0.21
N SER A 174 8.94 -7.49 -1.36
CA SER A 174 10.11 -6.63 -1.50
C SER A 174 9.82 -5.42 -2.37
N LEU A 175 10.43 -4.28 -2.05
CA LEU A 175 10.48 -3.16 -3.00
C LEU A 175 11.32 -3.58 -4.22
N SER A 176 10.76 -3.44 -5.44
CA SER A 176 11.41 -3.89 -6.69
C SER A 176 12.74 -3.19 -6.99
N SER A 177 12.98 -2.02 -6.40
CA SER A 177 14.25 -1.30 -6.45
C SER A 177 14.37 -0.35 -5.28
N ILE A 178 15.31 -0.63 -4.38
CA ILE A 178 15.61 0.22 -3.23
C ILE A 178 16.79 1.16 -3.54
N THR A 179 16.49 2.45 -3.67
CA THR A 179 17.47 3.51 -3.93
C THR A 179 17.76 4.30 -2.66
N PRO A 180 18.90 5.01 -2.57
CA PRO A 180 19.18 5.93 -1.46
C PRO A 180 18.08 6.99 -1.27
N SER A 181 17.48 7.47 -2.37
CA SER A 181 16.37 8.44 -2.33
C SER A 181 15.11 7.86 -1.70
N LYS A 182 14.71 6.62 -2.07
CA LYS A 182 13.57 5.92 -1.47
C LYS A 182 13.80 5.65 0.02
N LEU A 183 15.00 5.21 0.40
CA LEU A 183 15.35 5.02 1.81
C LEU A 183 15.30 6.34 2.59
N SER A 184 15.80 7.43 2.03
CA SER A 184 15.75 8.76 2.65
C SER A 184 14.32 9.29 2.78
N PHE A 185 13.45 8.97 1.82
CA PHE A 185 12.02 9.26 1.93
C PHE A 185 11.39 8.47 3.09
N LEU A 186 11.55 7.14 3.09
CA LEU A 186 10.99 6.27 4.13
C LEU A 186 11.50 6.63 5.54
N SER A 187 12.77 7.06 5.66
CA SER A 187 13.34 7.45 6.96
C SER A 187 12.77 8.75 7.54
N LYS A 188 12.09 9.56 6.72
CA LYS A 188 11.49 10.84 7.12
C LYS A 188 10.01 10.71 7.48
N LEU A 189 9.42 9.53 7.28
CA LEU A 189 8.03 9.27 7.60
C LEU A 189 7.76 9.43 9.09
N LYS A 190 6.55 9.87 9.40
CA LYS A 190 6.01 10.06 10.74
C LYS A 190 4.70 9.31 10.87
N GLU A 191 4.30 9.07 12.11
CA GLU A 191 2.97 8.54 12.41
C GLU A 191 1.87 9.37 11.72
N GLY A 192 0.92 8.69 11.09
CA GLY A 192 -0.16 9.31 10.33
C GLY A 192 0.14 9.55 8.85
N ASP A 193 1.41 9.53 8.42
CA ASP A 193 1.76 9.60 7.00
C ASP A 193 1.19 8.39 6.23
N VAL A 194 0.98 8.57 4.92
CA VAL A 194 0.52 7.50 4.02
C VAL A 194 1.52 7.33 2.90
N ILE A 195 1.89 6.08 2.63
CA ILE A 195 2.63 5.72 1.41
C ILE A 195 1.77 4.86 0.51
N TYR A 196 2.09 4.89 -0.79
CA TYR A 196 1.33 4.20 -1.81
C TYR A 196 2.16 3.12 -2.46
N VAL A 197 1.57 1.96 -2.69
CA VAL A 197 2.22 0.80 -3.30
C VAL A 197 1.44 0.34 -4.50
N LYS A 198 2.13 -0.14 -5.53
CA LYS A 198 1.53 -0.86 -6.66
C LYS A 198 2.32 -2.13 -6.93
N GLU A 199 1.60 -3.18 -7.26
CA GLU A 199 2.21 -4.44 -7.65
C GLU A 199 2.88 -4.27 -9.03
N LYS A 200 4.12 -4.75 -9.15
CA LYS A 200 4.81 -4.79 -10.44
C LYS A 200 4.17 -5.87 -11.31
N VAL A 201 3.66 -5.45 -12.48
CA VAL A 201 3.01 -6.30 -13.49
C VAL A 201 4.02 -6.76 -14.51
#